data_AF-A0A2T5YTU4-F1
#
_entry.id   AF-A0A2T5YTU4-F1
#
_cell.length_a   1.000
_cell.length_b   1.000
_cell.length_c   1.000
_cell.angle_alpha   90.00
_cell.angle_beta   90.00
_cell.angle_gamma   90.00
#
_symmetry.space_group_name_H-M   'P 1'
#
loop_
_entity.id
_entity.type
_entity.pdbx_description
1 polymer ?
#
loop_
_entity_poly.entity_id
_entity_poly.type
_entity_poly.pdbx_seq_one_letter_code
_entity_poly.pdbx_strand_id
1 'polypeptide(L)' 'MHSKRTTFISLLITYVLVKVVHNLAGFEYAIFSEGILNLKFLVDMASWAIVYAAVYFLLRKLLPQRGATAG' A
#
# COMPACT_ATOMS: atom_id res chain seq x y z
N MET A 1 14.29 0.38 -13.50
CA MET A 1 14.76 1.50 -12.64
C MET A 1 13.54 2.26 -12.17
N HIS A 2 13.12 2.09 -10.91
CA HIS A 2 11.89 2.74 -10.41
C HIS A 2 12.13 4.25 -10.31
N SER A 3 11.23 5.03 -10.89
CA SER A 3 11.23 6.48 -10.68
C SER A 3 10.74 6.75 -9.27
N LYS A 4 11.39 7.66 -8.52
CA LYS A 4 10.94 8.10 -7.19
C LYS A 4 9.44 8.46 -7.17
N ARG A 5 8.90 8.92 -8.32
CA ARG A 5 7.48 9.23 -8.50
C ARG A 5 6.57 8.00 -8.45
N THR A 6 6.93 6.89 -9.08
CA THR A 6 6.08 5.68 -9.10
C THR A 6 5.98 5.05 -7.72
N THR A 7 7.06 5.09 -6.93
CA THR A 7 7.06 4.64 -5.54
C THR A 7 6.19 5.53 -4.65
N PHE A 8 6.24 6.85 -4.84
CA PHE A 8 5.40 7.77 -4.07
C PHE A 8 3.90 7.57 -4.40
N ILE A 9 3.58 7.42 -5.68
CA ILE A 9 2.21 7.15 -6.14
C ILE A 9 1.71 5.80 -5.59
N SER A 10 2.53 4.74 -5.61
CA SER A 10 2.12 3.44 -5.08
C SER A 10 1.88 3.49 -3.57
N LEU A 11 2.71 4.22 -2.81
CA LEU A 11 2.50 4.44 -1.37
C LEU A 11 1.22 5.22 -1.09
N LEU A 12 0.94 6.28 -1.86
CA LEU A 12 -0.29 7.07 -1.70
C LEU A 12 -1.55 6.22 -1.99
N ILE A 13 -1.54 5.46 -3.08
CA ILE A 13 -2.65 4.55 -3.43
C ILE A 13 -2.82 3.50 -2.32
N THR A 14 -1.73 2.92 -1.83
CA THR A 14 -1.75 1.94 -0.74
C THR A 14 -2.38 2.54 0.51
N TYR A 15 -1.95 3.74 0.93
CA TYR A 15 -2.50 4.44 2.10
C TYR A 15 -4.03 4.60 1.99
N VAL A 16 -4.49 5.12 0.85
CA VAL A 16 -5.94 5.34 0.62
C VAL A 16 -6.69 4.02 0.68
N LEU A 17 -6.19 2.97 0.02
CA LEU A 17 -6.84 1.67 0.00
C LEU A 17 -6.89 1.02 1.38
N VAL A 18 -5.81 1.06 2.15
CA VAL A 18 -5.80 0.55 3.53
C VAL A 18 -6.84 1.27 4.37
N LYS A 19 -6.90 2.61 4.30
CA LYS A 19 -7.89 3.39 5.05
C LYS A 19 -9.33 3.09 4.63
N VAL A 20 -9.59 2.91 3.34
CA VAL A 20 -10.92 2.50 2.86
C VAL A 20 -11.28 1.12 3.39
N VAL A 21 -10.38 0.14 3.28
CA VAL A 21 -10.61 -1.22 3.77
C VAL A 21 -10.86 -1.24 5.28
N HIS A 22 -10.05 -0.52 6.06
CA HIS A 22 -10.25 -0.42 7.50
C HIS A 22 -11.57 0.23 7.86
N ASN A 23 -11.93 1.33 7.19
CA ASN A 23 -13.21 2.00 7.41
C ASN A 23 -14.41 1.07 7.09
N LEU A 24 -14.34 0.33 5.97
CA LEU A 24 -15.37 -0.63 5.58
C LEU A 24 -15.47 -1.83 6.54
N ALA A 25 -14.34 -2.24 7.11
CA ALA A 25 -14.29 -3.33 8.10
C ALA A 25 -14.64 -2.87 9.52
N GLY A 26 -14.92 -1.57 9.75
CA GLY A 26 -15.09 -1.01 11.10
C GLY A 26 -13.81 -1.12 11.95
N PHE A 27 -12.65 -1.22 11.32
CA PHE A 27 -11.37 -1.37 11.98
C PHE A 27 -10.79 -0.01 12.35
N GLU A 28 -10.79 0.28 13.64
CA GLU A 28 -10.16 1.48 14.21
C GLU A 28 -8.91 1.12 15.00
N TYR A 29 -7.79 1.69 14.57
CA TYR A 29 -6.51 1.57 15.24
C TYR A 29 -5.79 2.93 15.27
N ALA A 30 -5.41 3.36 16.48
CA ALA A 30 -4.65 4.57 16.71
C ALA A 30 -3.30 4.26 17.39
N ILE A 31 -2.20 4.29 16.61
CA ILE A 31 -0.86 3.92 17.09
C ILE A 31 -0.39 4.71 18.31
N PHE A 32 -0.72 6.00 18.39
CA PHE A 32 -0.31 6.87 19.50
C PHE A 32 -1.14 6.65 20.77
N SER A 33 -2.34 6.10 20.66
CA SER A 33 -3.22 5.83 21.81
C SER A 33 -3.11 4.40 22.30
N GLU A 34 -2.97 3.44 21.37
CA GLU A 34 -3.02 2.01 21.66
C GLU A 34 -1.63 1.35 21.66
N GLY A 35 -0.61 2.03 21.14
CA GLY A 35 0.76 1.55 21.08
C GLY A 35 1.00 0.47 20.01
N ILE A 36 2.25 0.00 19.93
CA ILE A 36 2.73 -0.97 18.91
C ILE A 36 2.64 -2.43 19.35
N LEU A 37 2.51 -2.70 20.66
CA LEU A 37 2.40 -4.07 21.20
C LEU A 37 0.93 -4.51 21.28
N ASN A 38 0.19 -4.29 20.20
CA ASN A 38 -1.24 -4.57 20.12
C ASN A 38 -1.53 -5.44 18.88
N LEU A 39 -2.48 -6.38 18.98
CA LEU A 39 -2.92 -7.19 17.85
C LEU A 39 -3.41 -6.32 16.69
N LYS A 40 -4.06 -5.19 16.97
CA LYS A 40 -4.49 -4.22 15.95
C LYS A 40 -3.30 -3.64 15.19
N PHE A 41 -2.16 -3.39 15.83
CA PHE A 41 -0.96 -2.97 15.11
C PHE A 41 -0.51 -4.03 14.09
N LEU A 42 -0.50 -5.30 14.49
CA LEU A 42 -0.13 -6.41 13.59
C LEU A 42 -1.10 -6.51 12.40
N VAL A 43 -2.40 -6.35 12.64
CA VAL A 43 -3.43 -6.35 11.59
C VAL A 43 -3.29 -5.15 10.65
N ASP A 44 -3.03 -3.96 11.20
CA ASP A 44 -2.80 -2.73 10.43
C ASP A 44 -1.57 -2.91 9.52
N MET A 45 -0.45 -3.35 10.09
CA MET A 45 0.80 -3.58 9.36
C MET A 45 0.66 -4.68 8.30
N ALA A 46 -0.05 -5.77 8.59
CA ALA A 46 -0.33 -6.83 7.63
C ALA A 46 -1.22 -6.32 6.48
N SER A 47 -2.23 -5.50 6.79
CA SER A 47 -3.10 -4.87 5.79
C SER A 47 -2.28 -3.99 4.85
N TRP A 48 -1.38 -3.18 5.40
CA TRP A 48 -0.43 -2.38 4.62
C TRP A 48 0.43 -3.22 3.68
N ALA A 49 1.04 -4.29 4.19
CA ALA A 49 1.90 -5.16 3.39
C ALA A 49 1.13 -5.82 2.23
N ILE A 50 -0.06 -6.36 2.50
CA ILE A 50 -0.90 -7.03 1.50
C ILE A 50 -1.36 -6.05 0.42
N VAL A 51 -1.90 -4.89 0.83
CA VAL A 51 -2.40 -3.88 -0.11
C VAL A 51 -1.24 -3.32 -0.94
N TYR A 52 -0.09 -3.04 -0.33
CA TYR A 52 1.08 -2.56 -1.06
C TYR A 52 1.55 -3.57 -2.10
N ALA A 53 1.64 -4.85 -1.74
CA ALA A 53 2.02 -5.92 -2.66
C ALA A 53 1.05 -6.03 -3.84
N ALA A 54 -0.26 -5.94 -3.57
CA ALA A 54 -1.30 -5.96 -4.60
C ALA A 54 -1.21 -4.75 -5.53
N VAL A 55 -1.12 -3.53 -4.99
CA VAL A 55 -0.95 -2.29 -5.75
C VAL A 55 0.31 -2.35 -6.60
N TYR A 56 1.42 -2.80 -6.02
CA TYR A 56 2.69 -2.95 -6.72
C TYR A 56 2.57 -3.93 -7.90
N PHE A 57 1.98 -5.10 -7.67
CA PHE A 57 1.76 -6.11 -8.71
C PHE A 57 0.89 -5.56 -9.85
N LEU A 58 -0.20 -4.87 -9.51
CA LEU A 58 -1.11 -4.26 -10.48
C LEU A 58 -0.43 -3.16 -11.28
N LEU A 59 0.26 -2.23 -10.62
CA LEU A 59 0.98 -1.14 -11.29
C LEU A 59 2.07 -1.68 -12.21
N ARG A 60 2.80 -2.73 -11.81
CA ARG A 60 3.79 -3.39 -12.66
C ARG A 60 3.17 -4.01 -13.90
N LYS A 61 1.95 -4.55 -13.79
CA LYS A 61 1.21 -5.16 -14.90
C LYS A 61 0.58 -4.12 -15.82
N LEU A 62 0.09 -3.01 -15.26
CA LEU A 62 -0.67 -1.98 -15.97
C LEU A 62 0.22 -0.89 -16.59
N LEU A 63 1.36 -0.57 -15.99
CA LEU A 63 2.34 0.36 -16.56
C LEU A 63 3.34 -0.44 -17.39
N PRO A 64 3.23 -0.46 -18.74
CA PRO A 64 4.28 -1.04 -19.56
C PRO A 64 5.58 -0.32 -19.24
N GLN A 65 6.65 -1.08 -18.98
CA GLN A 65 7.98 -0.49 -18.88
C GLN A 65 8.29 0.11 -20.25
N ARG A 66 8.06 1.42 -20.41
CA ARG A 66 8.53 2.19 -21.56
C ARG A 66 10.05 2.13 -21.55
N GLY A 67 10.59 1.09 -22.16
CA GLY A 67 12.01 0.79 -22.19
C GLY A 67 12.42 -0.39 -23.08
N ALA A 68 11.52 -0.92 -23.94
CA ALA A 68 11.87 -2.00 -24.86
C ALA A 68 11.16 -1.89 -26.24
N THR A 69 10.90 -0.67 -26.72
CA THR A 69 10.51 -0.40 -28.12
C THR A 69 11.18 0.87 -28.61
N ALA A 70 12.52 0.84 -28.63
CA ALA A 70 13.36 1.68 -29.47
C ALA A 70 14.67 0.90 -29.67
N GLY A 71 14.83 0.32 -30.85
CA GLY A 71 15.95 -0.56 -31.20
C GLY A 71 15.51 -1.51 -32.30
#